data_AF-A0AAW2K7Z2-F1
#
_entry.id   AF-A0AAW2K7Z2-F1
#
_cell.length_a   1.000
_cell.length_b   1.000
_cell.length_c   1.000
_cell.angle_alpha   90.00
_cell.angle_beta   90.00
_cell.angle_gamma   90.00
#
_symmetry.space_group_name_H-M   'P 1'
#
loop_
_entity.id
_entity.type
_entity.pdbx_description
1 polymer ?
#
loop_
_entity_poly.entity_id
_entity_poly.type
_entity_poly.pdbx_seq_one_letter_code
_entity_poly.pdbx_strand_id
1 'polypeptide(L)'
;MLYGFQPFATKDPKIFDRAEEFVPTRFVGEEGEKLLKHVLWSNGPENATPSVNNKQCAGKDFVVLASRLLLVELFRRYDSFDIEVAASPLGASVTITSLKRASF
;
A
#
# COMPACT_ATOMS: atom_id res chain seq x y z
N MET A 1 -21.98 -2.58 -5.92
CA MET A 1 -20.51 -2.74 -6.08
C MET A 1 -20.19 -2.18 -7.46
N LEU A 2 -19.48 -1.06 -7.56
CA LEU A 2 -19.00 -0.61 -8.86
C LEU A 2 -17.83 -1.51 -9.22
N TYR A 3 -18.01 -2.38 -10.21
CA TYR A 3 -17.01 -3.26 -10.80
C TYR A 3 -15.96 -2.42 -11.57
N GLY A 4 -15.24 -1.56 -10.85
CA GLY A 4 -14.25 -0.66 -11.41
C GLY A 4 -12.87 -1.31 -11.44
N PHE A 5 -12.09 -0.97 -12.47
CA PHE A 5 -10.66 -1.25 -12.47
C PHE A 5 -9.96 -0.27 -11.52
N GLN A 6 -9.86 -0.64 -10.25
CA GLN A 6 -9.37 0.20 -9.15
C GLN A 6 -8.07 0.97 -9.45
N PRO A 7 -7.06 0.40 -10.14
CA PRO A 7 -5.82 1.12 -10.42
C PRO A 7 -6.03 2.46 -11.17
N PHE A 8 -7.04 2.56 -12.05
CA PHE A 8 -7.31 3.82 -12.76
C PHE A 8 -7.88 4.89 -11.83
N ALA A 9 -8.67 4.50 -10.82
CA ALA A 9 -9.21 5.44 -9.85
C ALA A 9 -8.14 5.90 -8.84
N THR A 10 -7.30 4.98 -8.37
CA THR A 10 -6.26 5.29 -7.36
C THR A 10 -4.99 5.89 -7.98
N LYS A 11 -4.94 6.00 -9.31
CA LYS A 11 -3.90 6.73 -10.06
C LYS A 11 -4.49 7.85 -10.93
N ASP A 12 -5.65 8.39 -10.56
CA ASP A 12 -6.23 9.51 -11.28
C ASP A 12 -5.33 10.76 -11.14
N PRO A 13 -4.78 11.32 -12.23
CA PRO A 13 -3.92 12.51 -12.18
C PRO A 13 -4.67 13.79 -11.80
N LYS A 14 -5.99 13.77 -11.73
CA LYS A 14 -6.80 14.87 -11.16
C LYS A 14 -6.85 14.83 -9.64
N ILE A 15 -6.45 13.72 -9.02
CA ILE A 15 -6.45 13.53 -7.57
C ILE A 15 -5.01 13.53 -7.03
N PHE A 16 -4.12 12.78 -7.68
CA PHE A 16 -2.74 12.61 -7.23
C PHE A 16 -1.76 13.29 -8.19
N ASP A 17 -0.92 14.19 -7.68
CA ASP A 17 0.29 14.61 -8.40
C ASP A 17 1.21 13.39 -8.64
N ARG A 18 1.89 13.35 -9.79
CA ARG A 18 2.75 12.20 -10.20
C ARG A 18 2.03 10.86 -9.97
N ALA A 19 0.81 10.74 -10.49
CA ALA A 19 -0.11 9.64 -10.15
C ALA A 19 0.39 8.25 -10.52
N GLU A 20 1.26 8.16 -11.53
CA GLU A 20 1.88 6.91 -11.99
C GLU A 20 3.17 6.56 -11.24
N GLU A 21 3.69 7.45 -10.38
CA GLU A 21 4.92 7.25 -9.63
C GLU A 21 4.67 6.75 -8.20
N PHE A 22 5.55 5.84 -7.75
CA PHE A 22 5.65 5.48 -6.35
C PHE A 22 6.40 6.59 -5.59
N VAL A 23 5.67 7.36 -4.78
CA VAL A 23 6.21 8.46 -3.97
C VAL A 23 6.18 8.03 -2.48
N PRO A 24 7.31 7.65 -1.86
CA PRO A 24 7.32 7.06 -0.51
C PRO A 24 6.70 7.95 0.57
N THR A 25 6.77 9.27 0.39
CA THR A 25 6.33 10.28 1.36
C THR A 25 4.95 10.87 1.04
N ARG A 26 4.20 10.31 0.06
CA ARG A 26 2.94 10.88 -0.45
C ARG A 26 1.91 11.22 0.63
N PHE A 27 1.85 10.43 1.69
CA PHE A 27 0.84 10.53 2.75
C PHE A 27 1.41 11.05 4.08
N VAL A 28 2.62 11.63 4.09
CA VAL A 28 3.23 12.19 5.30
C VAL A 28 2.71 13.60 5.56
N GLY A 29 2.32 13.89 6.81
CA GLY A 29 1.84 15.20 7.24
C GLY A 29 0.36 15.44 6.93
N GLU A 30 -0.20 16.52 7.49
CA GLU A 30 -1.65 16.80 7.46
C GLU A 30 -2.24 16.83 6.04
N GLU A 31 -1.55 17.48 5.09
CA GLU A 31 -2.00 17.54 3.70
C GLU A 31 -1.94 16.18 2.99
N GLY A 32 -0.93 15.36 3.31
CA GLY A 32 -0.81 14.00 2.79
C GLY A 32 -1.92 13.09 3.34
N GLU A 33 -2.23 13.20 4.62
CA GLU A 33 -3.30 12.42 5.26
C GLU A 33 -4.68 12.72 4.68
N LYS A 34 -4.95 13.96 4.25
CA LYS A 34 -6.21 14.33 3.56
C LYS A 34 -6.44 13.53 2.27
N LEU A 35 -5.38 13.01 1.65
CA LEU A 35 -5.48 12.18 0.44
C LEU A 35 -5.93 10.75 0.72
N LEU A 36 -5.93 10.29 1.98
CA LEU A 36 -6.33 8.92 2.34
C LEU A 36 -7.80 8.61 1.96
N LYS A 37 -8.65 9.63 1.85
CA LYS A 37 -10.03 9.48 1.34
C LYS A 37 -10.10 8.93 -0.10
N HIS A 38 -9.00 9.01 -0.85
CA HIS A 38 -8.87 8.53 -2.23
C HIS A 38 -8.10 7.20 -2.35
N VAL A 39 -7.69 6.60 -1.22
CA VAL A 39 -7.11 5.25 -1.17
C VAL A 39 -8.25 4.25 -0.97
N LEU A 40 -8.42 3.31 -1.91
CA LEU A 40 -9.65 2.53 -2.05
C LEU A 40 -9.48 1.00 -1.95
N TRP A 41 -8.30 0.51 -1.57
CA TRP A 41 -7.96 -0.93 -1.57
C TRP A 41 -8.98 -1.77 -0.77
N SER A 42 -9.53 -1.21 0.31
CA SER A 42 -10.44 -1.89 1.22
C SER A 42 -11.90 -1.94 0.72
N ASN A 43 -12.18 -1.58 -0.54
CA ASN A 43 -13.53 -1.39 -1.08
C ASN A 43 -14.31 -0.25 -0.38
N GLY A 44 -13.57 0.80 0.01
CA GLY A 44 -14.07 2.04 0.60
C GLY A 44 -12.90 3.01 0.86
N PRO A 45 -13.17 4.30 1.16
CA PRO A 45 -12.13 5.25 1.55
C PRO A 45 -11.32 4.76 2.76
N GLU A 46 -10.01 4.94 2.75
CA GLU A 46 -9.15 4.49 3.86
C GLU A 46 -9.49 5.18 5.19
N ASN A 47 -9.99 6.42 5.13
CA ASN A 47 -10.46 7.17 6.30
C ASN A 47 -11.90 6.82 6.75
N ALA A 48 -12.55 5.84 6.12
CA ALA A 48 -13.85 5.31 6.54
C ALA A 48 -13.70 4.03 7.38
N THR A 49 -14.75 3.67 8.12
CA THR A 49 -14.76 2.49 9.01
C THR A 49 -15.62 1.36 8.42
N PRO A 50 -15.10 0.11 8.35
CA PRO A 50 -15.92 -1.03 7.96
C PRO A 50 -17.05 -1.24 8.97
N SER A 51 -18.24 -1.61 8.50
CA SER A 51 -19.41 -1.80 9.36
C SER A 51 -20.32 -2.89 8.82
N VAL A 52 -21.22 -3.39 9.66
CA VAL A 52 -22.25 -4.37 9.24
C VAL A 52 -23.19 -3.83 8.15
N ASN A 53 -23.23 -2.49 7.98
CA ASN A 53 -24.08 -1.79 7.04
C ASN A 53 -23.36 -1.43 5.73
N ASN A 54 -22.09 -1.80 5.56
CA ASN A 54 -21.33 -1.56 4.33
C ASN A 54 -20.59 -2.82 3.86
N LYS A 55 -19.90 -2.70 2.72
CA LYS A 55 -19.14 -3.80 2.10
C LYS A 55 -17.64 -3.52 2.10
N GLN A 56 -17.16 -2.63 2.97
CA GLN A 56 -15.73 -2.41 3.14
C GLN A 56 -15.10 -3.67 3.78
N CYS A 57 -13.83 -3.93 3.49
CA CYS A 57 -13.10 -5.05 4.05
C CYS A 57 -13.17 -5.04 5.59
N ALA A 58 -13.73 -6.10 6.17
CA ALA A 58 -13.86 -6.24 7.62
C ALA A 58 -12.50 -6.27 8.33
N GLY A 59 -11.45 -6.69 7.64
CA GLY A 59 -10.07 -6.73 8.13
C GLY A 59 -9.24 -5.50 7.78
N LYS A 60 -9.85 -4.34 7.43
CA LYS A 60 -9.13 -3.13 6.99
C LYS A 60 -7.92 -2.80 7.88
N ASP A 61 -8.17 -2.61 9.17
CA ASP A 61 -7.13 -2.20 10.12
C ASP A 61 -6.11 -3.31 10.37
N PHE A 62 -6.52 -4.58 10.29
CA PHE A 62 -5.62 -5.72 10.42
C PHE A 62 -4.62 -5.79 9.25
N VAL A 63 -5.08 -5.60 8.01
CA VAL A 63 -4.18 -5.59 6.83
C VAL A 63 -3.19 -4.43 6.95
N VAL A 64 -3.65 -3.22 7.28
CA VAL A 64 -2.77 -2.05 7.46
C VAL A 64 -1.74 -2.31 8.56
N LEU A 65 -2.15 -2.90 9.69
CA LEU A 65 -1.23 -3.29 10.77
C LEU A 65 -0.19 -4.31 10.28
N ALA A 66 -0.62 -5.40 9.66
CA ALA A 66 0.28 -6.45 9.19
C ALA A 66 1.28 -5.93 8.14
N SER A 67 0.84 -5.08 7.21
CA SER A 67 1.73 -4.44 6.22
C SER A 67 2.76 -3.52 6.86
N ARG A 68 2.39 -2.74 7.89
CA ARG A 68 3.33 -1.92 8.66
C ARG A 68 4.36 -2.79 9.38
N LEU A 69 3.90 -3.85 10.06
CA LEU A 69 4.77 -4.77 10.79
C LEU A 69 5.74 -5.52 9.86
N LEU A 70 5.32 -5.89 8.64
CA LEU A 70 6.20 -6.49 7.65
C LEU A 70 7.40 -5.57 7.33
N LEU A 71 7.14 -4.28 7.06
CA LEU A 71 8.20 -3.32 6.76
C LEU A 71 9.08 -3.03 7.98
N VAL A 72 8.47 -2.90 9.17
CA VAL A 72 9.21 -2.71 10.42
C VAL A 72 10.15 -3.89 10.66
N GLU A 73 9.66 -5.13 10.61
CA GLU A 73 10.49 -6.31 10.85
C GLU A 73 11.58 -6.50 9.79
N LEU A 74 11.29 -6.15 8.52
CA LEU A 74 12.28 -6.19 7.45
C LEU A 74 13.43 -5.21 7.74
N PHE A 75 13.12 -3.93 7.97
CA PHE A 75 14.14 -2.90 8.19
C PHE A 75 14.74 -2.88 9.60
N ARG A 76 14.12 -3.55 10.57
CA ARG A 76 14.77 -3.85 11.85
C ARG A 76 15.93 -4.84 11.71
N ARG A 77 15.91 -5.69 10.68
CA ARG A 77 16.91 -6.75 10.48
C ARG A 77 17.90 -6.44 9.37
N TYR A 78 17.49 -5.66 8.37
CA TYR A 78 18.28 -5.37 7.18
C TYR A 78 18.29 -3.88 6.86
N ASP A 79 19.46 -3.33 6.56
CA ASP A 79 19.62 -1.94 6.11
C ASP A 79 19.09 -1.77 4.67
N SER A 80 19.31 -2.78 3.84
CA SER A 80 18.91 -2.81 2.44
C SER A 80 18.81 -4.24 1.91
N PHE A 81 18.13 -4.40 0.78
CA PHE A 81 17.97 -5.67 0.09
C PHE A 81 17.80 -5.41 -1.41
N ASP A 82 18.21 -6.38 -2.23
CA ASP A 82 18.00 -6.37 -3.68
C ASP A 82 17.04 -7.49 -4.07
N ILE A 83 16.34 -7.28 -5.19
CA ILE A 83 15.35 -8.21 -5.72
C ILE A 83 15.46 -8.38 -7.23
N GLU A 84 15.01 -9.54 -7.71
CA GLU A 84 14.62 -9.77 -9.10
C GLU A 84 13.10 -9.92 -9.17
N VAL A 85 12.50 -9.40 -10.24
CA VAL A 85 11.04 -9.39 -10.44
C VAL A 85 10.68 -10.08 -11.75
N ALA A 86 9.69 -10.96 -11.69
CA ALA A 86 9.13 -11.64 -12.86
C ALA A 86 7.59 -11.65 -12.81
N ALA A 87 6.96 -11.91 -13.96
CA ALA A 87 5.51 -12.02 -14.05
C ALA A 87 4.98 -13.24 -13.29
N SER A 88 3.81 -13.11 -12.67
CA SER A 88 3.07 -14.18 -12.00
C SER A 88 1.59 -14.10 -12.40
N PRO A 89 0.84 -15.22 -12.49
CA PRO A 89 -0.60 -15.20 -12.70
C PRO A 89 -1.37 -14.43 -11.60
N LEU A 90 -0.79 -14.33 -10.41
CA LEU A 90 -1.31 -13.54 -9.31
C LEU A 90 -0.17 -12.70 -8.71
N GLY A 91 -0.29 -11.37 -8.82
CA GLY A 91 0.72 -10.44 -8.34
C GLY A 91 2.02 -10.47 -9.14
N ALA A 92 3.15 -10.33 -8.45
CA ALA A 92 4.49 -10.41 -9.03
C ALA A 92 5.28 -11.56 -8.36
N SER A 93 6.11 -12.25 -9.14
CA SER A 93 7.12 -13.15 -8.58
C SER A 93 8.32 -12.30 -8.17
N VAL A 94 8.71 -12.35 -6.89
CA VAL A 94 9.82 -11.56 -6.33
C VAL A 94 10.81 -12.51 -5.67
N THR A 95 12.06 -12.46 -6.11
CA THR A 95 13.17 -13.24 -5.55
C THR A 95 14.15 -12.28 -4.89
N ILE A 96 14.46 -12.51 -3.62
CA ILE A 96 15.48 -11.73 -2.89
C ILE A 96 16.86 -12.22 -3.33
N THR A 97 17.70 -11.32 -3.82
CA THR A 97 19.06 -11.63 -4.30
C THR A 97 20.14 -11.17 -3.32
N SER A 98 19.85 -10.18 -2.46
CA SER A 98 20.76 -9.71 -1.42
C SER A 98 20.03 -9.26 -0.16
N LEU A 99 20.68 -9.41 1.00
CA LEU A 99 20.19 -8.95 2.31
C LEU A 99 21.35 -8.38 3.12
N LYS A 100 21.45 -7.04 3.19
CA LYS A 100 22.46 -6.37 4.01
C LYS A 100 21.96 -6.28 5.45
N ARG A 101 22.54 -7.05 6.36
CA ARG A 101 22.15 -7.02 7.79
C ARG A 101 22.41 -5.65 8.41
N ALA A 102 21.52 -5.24 9.30
CA ALA A 102 21.73 -4.07 10.14
C ALA A 102 22.95 -4.27 11.06
N SER A 103 23.74 -3.22 11.21
CA SER A 103 24.85 -3.15 12.17
C SER A 103 24.46 -2.21 13.31
N PHE A 104 24.49 -2.69 14.54
CA PHE A 104 24.17 -1.93 15.75
C PHE A 104 25.45 -1.45 16.44
#